data_AF-A0A3B0AEX9-F1
#
_entry.id   AF-A0A3B0AEX9-F1
#
_cell.length_a   1.000
_cell.length_b   1.000
_cell.length_c   1.000
_cell.angle_alpha   90.00
_cell.angle_beta   90.00
_cell.angle_gamma   90.00
#
_symmetry.space_group_name_H-M   'P 1'
#
loop_
_entity.id
_entity.type
_entity.pdbx_description
1 polymer ?
#
loop_
_entity_poly.entity_id
_entity_poly.type
_entity_poly.pdbx_seq_one_letter_code
_entity_poly.pdbx_strand_id
1 'polypeptide(L)'
;MSWSDAGLVSGEAVELDVRVARLGSRVLALLLDVVVQAGIAVALAVLAALAFSALPFGFVDAALTGATGTVALVGLLVGYPVLFERFNNGRTPGKAAVGLRVVSVDGAPVGVRQSLTRALVGVAVEWPGLVLPLLSWVAGVTVMLTDRRGRRLGDLVAGTLVVHTRAAAVWRPVPTAVPPLVGWAYTLDLTRLDDDLALAARQYLARVHQLVEPARSRLARGLWAEVAAVTTPPPPLPAPETVYLAAVLGERHRRAVHRLHRTRAVTAALWPELAPVPAAEPIRPAAPEPPRPGTRSAPAAPRPAAPADTPVAVSPAPAVRPAAAPPTQATVPLVRPPVDTADRPGA
;
A
#
# COMPACT_ATOMS: atom_id res chain seq x y z
N MET A 1 2.08 22.93 40.46
CA MET A 1 3.40 22.54 39.91
C MET A 1 3.18 22.32 38.42
N SER A 2 3.39 23.36 37.60
CA SER A 2 3.12 23.29 36.16
C SER A 2 4.27 22.58 35.47
N TRP A 3 3.93 21.61 34.61
CA TRP A 3 4.86 20.82 33.80
C TRP A 3 5.52 21.63 32.67
N SER A 4 5.55 22.96 32.77
CA SER A 4 6.04 23.88 31.75
C SER A 4 7.54 24.17 31.84
N ASP A 5 8.19 23.83 32.96
CA ASP A 5 9.62 24.10 33.18
C ASP A 5 10.53 22.88 32.94
N ALA A 6 9.98 21.74 32.55
CA ALA A 6 10.76 20.59 32.08
C ALA A 6 11.12 20.77 30.61
N GLY A 7 11.99 21.75 30.34
CA GLY A 7 12.75 21.89 29.10
C GLY A 7 11.90 22.03 27.84
N LEU A 8 11.99 23.19 27.19
CA LEU A 8 11.77 23.31 25.75
C LEU A 8 12.81 22.46 24.99
N VAL A 9 12.73 21.14 25.10
CA VAL A 9 13.17 20.18 24.09
C VAL A 9 12.09 20.25 23.02
N SER A 10 12.10 21.38 22.32
CA SER A 10 11.22 21.69 21.20
C SER A 10 11.26 20.53 20.21
N GLY A 11 10.16 20.25 19.51
CA GLY A 11 10.03 19.12 18.58
C GLY A 11 11.19 18.99 17.56
N GLU A 12 11.97 20.05 17.36
CA GLU A 12 13.22 20.07 16.59
C GLU A 12 14.35 19.18 17.15
N ALA A 13 14.53 19.11 18.47
CA ALA A 13 15.56 18.27 19.09
C ALA A 13 15.23 16.77 18.93
N VAL A 14 13.96 16.40 19.10
CA VAL A 14 13.47 15.04 18.82
C VAL A 14 13.56 14.72 17.33
N GLU A 15 13.25 15.68 16.45
CA GLU A 15 13.36 15.49 15.00
C GLU A 15 14.81 15.31 14.55
N LEU A 16 15.76 16.03 15.15
CA LEU A 16 17.19 15.89 14.92
C LEU A 16 17.70 14.51 15.37
N ASP A 17 17.34 14.04 16.57
CA ASP A 17 17.73 12.72 17.06
C ASP A 17 17.20 11.60 16.15
N VAL A 18 15.96 11.73 15.65
CA VAL A 18 15.38 10.79 14.70
C VAL A 18 16.12 10.82 13.35
N ARG A 19 16.54 11.99 12.86
CA ARG A 19 17.34 12.11 11.63
C ARG A 19 18.73 11.49 11.78
N VAL A 20 19.42 11.76 12.89
CA VAL A 20 20.74 11.21 13.20
C VAL A 20 20.67 9.69 13.36
N ALA A 21 19.65 9.17 14.07
CA ALA A 21 19.42 7.73 14.18
C ALA A 21 19.17 7.06 12.82
N ARG A 22 18.43 7.72 11.91
CA ARG A 22 18.19 7.23 10.53
C ARG A 22 19.44 7.27 9.66
N LEU A 23 20.35 8.22 9.90
CA LEU A 23 21.65 8.28 9.23
C LEU A 23 22.55 7.13 9.71
N GLY A 24 22.65 6.93 11.02
CA GLY A 24 23.47 5.87 11.63
C GLY A 24 23.09 4.47 11.14
N SER A 25 21.80 4.13 11.12
CA SER A 25 21.34 2.82 10.64
C SER A 25 21.64 2.59 9.15
N ARG A 26 21.60 3.64 8.33
CA ARG A 26 21.97 3.57 6.91
C ARG A 26 23.48 3.46 6.68
N VAL A 27 24.30 4.10 7.51
CA VAL A 27 25.77 3.94 7.46
C VAL A 27 26.15 2.52 7.87
N LEU A 28 25.55 1.99 8.93
CA LEU A 28 25.78 0.61 9.35
C LEU A 28 25.38 -0.39 8.26
N ALA A 29 24.22 -0.19 7.62
CA ALA A 29 23.80 -1.02 6.50
C ALA A 29 24.79 -0.96 5.32
N LEU A 30 25.33 0.23 5.02
CA LEU A 30 26.36 0.40 4.00
C LEU A 30 27.64 -0.34 4.36
N LEU A 31 28.12 -0.22 5.61
CA LEU A 31 29.34 -0.92 6.06
C LEU A 31 29.20 -2.43 5.94
N LEU A 32 28.04 -2.98 6.32
CA LEU A 32 27.76 -4.41 6.14
C LEU A 32 27.74 -4.81 4.66
N ASP A 33 27.12 -3.99 3.79
CA ASP A 33 27.15 -4.25 2.35
C ASP A 33 28.57 -4.19 1.77
N VAL A 34 29.43 -3.29 2.26
CA VAL A 34 30.84 -3.23 1.86
C VAL A 34 31.60 -4.49 2.26
N VAL A 35 31.36 -5.03 3.46
CA VAL A 35 31.98 -6.30 3.89
C VAL A 35 31.52 -7.46 3.00
N VAL A 36 30.22 -7.53 2.69
CA VAL A 36 29.68 -8.55 1.78
C VAL A 36 30.27 -8.40 0.37
N GLN A 37 30.33 -7.18 -0.15
CA GLN A 37 30.94 -6.89 -1.45
C GLN A 37 32.43 -7.24 -1.47
N ALA A 38 33.18 -6.95 -0.42
CA ALA A 38 34.59 -7.32 -0.31
C ALA A 38 34.77 -8.86 -0.35
N GLY A 39 33.92 -9.60 0.37
CA GLY A 39 33.90 -11.06 0.30
C GLY A 39 33.61 -11.59 -1.11
N ILE A 40 32.62 -10.99 -1.80
CA ILE A 40 32.31 -11.32 -3.19
C ILE A 40 33.49 -10.98 -4.11
N ALA A 41 34.14 -9.83 -3.92
CA ALA A 41 35.30 -9.40 -4.70
C ALA A 41 36.46 -10.41 -4.59
N VAL A 42 36.78 -10.84 -3.36
CA VAL A 42 37.80 -11.86 -3.10
C VAL A 42 37.42 -13.18 -3.76
N ALA A 43 36.16 -13.62 -3.62
CA ALA A 43 35.69 -14.85 -4.25
C ALA A 43 35.80 -14.80 -5.78
N LEU A 44 35.41 -13.67 -6.41
CA LEU A 44 35.55 -13.48 -7.85
C LEU A 44 37.02 -13.42 -8.28
N ALA A 45 37.90 -12.79 -7.49
CA ALA A 45 39.33 -12.74 -7.78
C ALA A 45 39.98 -14.12 -7.72
N VAL A 46 39.64 -14.93 -6.69
CA VAL A 46 40.09 -16.32 -6.58
C VAL A 46 39.57 -17.17 -7.74
N LEU A 47 38.29 -17.04 -8.08
CA LEU A 47 37.70 -17.77 -9.20
C LEU A 47 38.35 -17.39 -10.53
N ALA A 48 38.61 -16.11 -10.77
CA ALA A 48 39.32 -15.64 -11.94
C ALA A 48 40.75 -16.18 -11.99
N ALA A 49 41.47 -16.17 -10.87
CA ALA A 49 42.83 -16.73 -10.79
C ALA A 49 42.86 -18.23 -11.09
N LEU A 50 41.90 -19.01 -10.57
CA LEU A 50 41.75 -20.43 -10.87
C LEU A 50 41.37 -20.69 -12.34
N ALA A 51 40.49 -19.87 -12.90
CA ALA A 51 40.12 -19.98 -14.31
C ALA A 51 41.31 -19.65 -15.22
N PHE A 52 42.09 -18.62 -14.90
CA PHE A 52 43.26 -18.21 -15.67
C PHE A 52 44.41 -19.21 -15.55
N SER A 53 44.60 -19.87 -14.41
CA SER A 53 45.64 -20.89 -14.26
C SER A 53 45.33 -22.19 -15.02
N ALA A 54 44.06 -22.43 -15.36
CA ALA A 54 43.64 -23.56 -16.19
C ALA A 54 43.79 -23.29 -17.70
N LEU A 55 44.10 -22.05 -18.12
CA LEU A 55 44.27 -21.70 -19.53
C LEU A 55 45.71 -22.00 -20.02
N PRO A 56 45.90 -22.31 -21.30
CA PRO A 56 47.23 -22.50 -21.87
C PRO A 56 48.11 -21.24 -21.77
N PHE A 57 49.42 -21.43 -21.67
CA PHE A 57 50.38 -20.32 -21.65
C PHE A 57 50.21 -19.39 -22.87
N GLY A 58 50.16 -18.08 -22.61
CA GLY A 58 50.00 -17.05 -23.64
C GLY A 58 48.56 -16.61 -23.94
N PHE A 59 47.55 -17.28 -23.38
CA PHE A 59 46.14 -16.86 -23.53
C PHE A 59 45.72 -15.72 -22.59
N VAL A 60 46.40 -15.56 -21.45
CA VAL A 60 46.10 -14.52 -20.47
C VAL A 60 47.08 -13.37 -20.66
N ASP A 61 46.55 -12.23 -21.07
CA ASP A 61 47.30 -10.99 -21.18
C ASP A 61 46.76 -9.91 -20.22
N ALA A 62 47.41 -8.75 -20.21
CA ALA A 62 47.01 -7.62 -19.38
C ALA A 62 45.61 -7.09 -19.77
N ALA A 63 45.24 -7.20 -21.05
CA ALA A 63 43.94 -6.74 -21.54
C ALA A 63 42.79 -7.59 -21.00
N LEU A 64 42.90 -8.93 -21.08
CA LEU A 64 41.91 -9.86 -20.53
C LEU A 64 41.77 -9.71 -19.01
N THR A 65 42.90 -9.57 -18.32
CA THR A 65 42.91 -9.37 -16.86
C THR A 65 42.24 -8.05 -16.47
N GLY A 66 42.58 -6.96 -17.16
CA GLY A 66 41.98 -5.64 -16.94
C GLY A 66 40.48 -5.60 -17.28
N ALA A 67 40.07 -6.22 -18.39
CA ALA A 67 38.66 -6.34 -18.77
C ALA A 67 37.86 -7.12 -17.73
N THR A 68 38.38 -8.27 -17.28
CA THR A 68 37.73 -9.10 -16.25
C THR A 68 37.58 -8.34 -14.93
N GLY A 69 38.64 -7.65 -14.49
CA GLY A 69 38.61 -6.80 -13.30
C GLY A 69 37.59 -5.65 -13.42
N THR A 70 37.51 -5.02 -14.59
CA THR A 70 36.54 -3.93 -14.85
C THR A 70 35.10 -4.44 -14.81
N VAL A 71 34.81 -5.58 -15.45
CA VAL A 71 33.48 -6.20 -15.43
C VAL A 71 33.09 -6.59 -14.00
N ALA A 72 34.02 -7.19 -13.24
CA ALA A 72 33.79 -7.53 -11.85
C ALA A 72 33.49 -6.27 -11.01
N LEU A 73 34.25 -5.20 -11.19
CA LEU A 73 34.06 -3.92 -10.49
C LEU A 73 32.68 -3.31 -10.78
N VAL A 74 32.28 -3.24 -12.06
CA VAL A 74 30.95 -2.75 -12.45
C VAL A 74 29.84 -3.65 -11.90
N GLY A 75 30.05 -4.97 -11.95
CA GLY A 75 29.15 -5.96 -11.37
C GLY A 75 28.97 -5.77 -9.86
N LEU A 76 30.03 -5.46 -9.12
CA LEU A 76 29.95 -5.20 -7.67
C LEU A 76 29.32 -3.85 -7.35
N LEU A 77 29.71 -2.79 -8.05
CA LEU A 77 29.27 -1.44 -7.72
C LEU A 77 27.84 -1.16 -8.20
N VAL A 78 27.45 -1.70 -9.35
CA VAL A 78 26.13 -1.47 -9.96
C VAL A 78 25.28 -2.74 -9.94
N GLY A 79 25.83 -3.87 -10.34
CA GLY A 79 25.09 -5.14 -10.41
C GLY A 79 24.56 -5.58 -9.05
N TYR A 80 25.41 -5.66 -8.02
CA TYR A 80 25.03 -6.08 -6.68
C TYR A 80 23.82 -5.31 -6.12
N PRO A 81 23.83 -3.96 -5.99
CA PRO A 81 22.69 -3.27 -5.42
C PRO A 81 21.43 -3.45 -6.28
N VAL A 82 21.56 -3.47 -7.61
CA VAL A 82 20.41 -3.63 -8.53
C VAL A 82 19.77 -5.02 -8.40
N LEU A 83 20.58 -6.08 -8.41
CA LEU A 83 20.08 -7.45 -8.30
C LEU A 83 19.44 -7.66 -6.93
N PHE A 84 20.13 -7.31 -5.84
CA PHE A 84 19.58 -7.54 -4.49
C PHE A 84 18.34 -6.70 -4.22
N GLU A 85 18.30 -5.43 -4.63
CA GLU A 85 17.09 -4.62 -4.48
C GLU A 85 15.93 -5.16 -5.33
N ARG A 86 16.20 -5.70 -6.52
CA ARG A 86 15.16 -6.30 -7.36
C ARG A 86 14.63 -7.62 -6.78
N PHE A 87 15.51 -8.54 -6.40
CA PHE A 87 15.12 -9.89 -5.99
C PHE A 87 14.66 -9.99 -4.53
N ASN A 88 15.10 -9.06 -3.67
CA ASN A 88 14.85 -9.12 -2.24
C ASN A 88 13.95 -7.97 -1.75
N ASN A 89 12.97 -7.55 -2.57
CA ASN A 89 11.98 -6.51 -2.23
C ASN A 89 12.60 -5.20 -1.71
N GLY A 90 13.62 -4.70 -2.41
CA GLY A 90 14.31 -3.46 -2.09
C GLY A 90 15.33 -3.58 -0.96
N ARG A 91 15.84 -4.78 -0.67
CA ARG A 91 16.77 -5.03 0.44
C ARG A 91 18.09 -5.63 -0.03
N THR A 92 19.18 -4.94 0.24
CA THR A 92 20.52 -5.56 0.23
C THR A 92 20.75 -6.33 1.54
N PRO A 93 21.67 -7.29 1.59
CA PRO A 93 22.05 -8.01 2.82
C PRO A 93 22.30 -7.08 4.02
N GLY A 94 23.08 -6.01 3.84
CA GLY A 94 23.35 -5.03 4.89
C GLY A 94 22.10 -4.27 5.32
N LYS A 95 21.25 -3.85 4.36
CA LYS A 95 19.95 -3.24 4.66
C LYS A 95 19.02 -4.21 5.40
N ALA A 96 18.99 -5.48 5.00
CA ALA A 96 18.16 -6.49 5.64
C ALA A 96 18.58 -6.72 7.10
N ALA A 97 19.89 -6.77 7.38
CA ALA A 97 20.43 -6.94 8.73
C ALA A 97 20.03 -5.80 9.67
N VAL A 98 19.98 -4.56 9.16
CA VAL A 98 19.58 -3.37 9.94
C VAL A 98 18.06 -3.11 9.88
N GLY A 99 17.29 -3.98 9.20
CA GLY A 99 15.84 -3.82 9.09
C GLY A 99 15.44 -2.62 8.22
N LEU A 100 16.15 -2.37 7.13
CA LEU A 100 15.86 -1.34 6.14
C LEU A 100 15.34 -1.95 4.85
N ARG A 101 14.46 -1.23 4.14
CA ARG A 101 14.11 -1.52 2.74
C ARG A 101 13.90 -0.24 1.94
N VAL A 102 14.23 -0.29 0.66
CA VAL A 102 13.91 0.75 -0.32
C VAL A 102 12.49 0.51 -0.85
N VAL A 103 11.70 1.58 -0.96
CA VAL A 103 10.38 1.58 -1.61
C VAL A 103 10.27 2.77 -2.56
N SER A 104 9.40 2.68 -3.58
CA SER A 104 9.03 3.84 -4.39
C SER A 104 8.35 4.90 -3.50
N VAL A 105 8.38 6.17 -3.92
CA VAL A 105 7.62 7.24 -3.25
C VAL A 105 6.13 6.92 -3.10
N ASP A 106 5.57 6.14 -4.03
CA ASP A 106 4.17 5.68 -4.01
C ASP A 106 3.94 4.46 -3.10
N GLY A 107 5.00 3.96 -2.46
CA GLY A 107 4.99 2.78 -1.59
C GLY A 107 5.04 1.44 -2.33
N ALA A 108 5.09 1.45 -3.66
CA ALA A 108 5.25 0.25 -4.49
C ALA A 108 6.66 -0.37 -4.33
N PRO A 109 6.83 -1.67 -4.63
CA PRO A 109 8.14 -2.29 -4.74
C PRO A 109 9.02 -1.55 -5.75
N VAL A 110 10.32 -1.50 -5.48
CA VAL A 110 11.28 -0.78 -6.34
C VAL A 110 11.41 -1.46 -7.70
N GLY A 111 11.32 -0.67 -8.76
CA GLY A 111 11.56 -1.13 -10.14
C GLY A 111 13.05 -1.23 -10.47
N VAL A 112 13.40 -2.04 -11.49
CA VAL A 112 14.79 -2.20 -11.94
C VAL A 112 15.40 -0.86 -12.36
N ARG A 113 14.64 -0.03 -13.09
CA ARG A 113 15.08 1.31 -13.52
C ARG A 113 15.42 2.21 -12.33
N GLN A 114 14.58 2.22 -11.31
CA GLN A 114 14.81 3.01 -10.10
C GLN A 114 16.07 2.55 -9.37
N SER A 115 16.25 1.23 -9.22
CA SER A 115 17.44 0.68 -8.58
C SER A 115 18.72 0.97 -9.37
N LEU A 116 18.67 0.85 -10.70
CA LEU A 116 19.80 1.18 -11.58
C LEU A 116 20.18 2.66 -11.48
N THR A 117 19.20 3.57 -11.55
CA THR A 117 19.44 5.01 -11.40
C THR A 117 20.09 5.32 -10.06
N ARG A 118 19.63 4.70 -8.97
CA ARG A 118 20.23 4.84 -7.63
C ARG A 118 21.67 4.37 -7.61
N ALA A 119 21.94 3.19 -8.19
CA ALA A 119 23.27 2.60 -8.21
C ALA A 119 24.26 3.47 -9.02
N LEU A 120 23.84 3.97 -10.18
CA LEU A 120 24.68 4.84 -11.01
C LEU A 120 24.96 6.18 -10.33
N VAL A 121 23.94 6.83 -9.75
CA VAL A 121 24.12 8.08 -9.00
C VAL A 121 25.00 7.83 -7.76
N GLY A 122 24.81 6.70 -7.09
CA GLY A 122 25.65 6.29 -5.96
C GLY A 122 27.11 6.18 -6.36
N VAL A 123 27.42 5.47 -7.44
CA VAL A 123 28.79 5.27 -7.93
C VAL A 123 29.44 6.59 -8.40
N ALA A 124 28.68 7.42 -9.13
CA ALA A 124 29.20 8.67 -9.66
C ALA A 124 29.40 9.75 -8.57
N VAL A 125 28.46 9.88 -7.63
CA VAL A 125 28.33 11.07 -6.77
C VAL A 125 28.28 10.76 -5.27
N GLU A 126 28.07 9.52 -4.80
CA GLU A 126 27.99 9.27 -3.34
C GLU A 126 29.16 8.46 -2.82
N TRP A 127 29.30 7.23 -3.31
CA TRP A 127 30.32 6.29 -2.89
C TRP A 127 30.54 5.23 -3.99
N PRO A 128 31.78 4.99 -4.46
CA PRO A 128 33.05 5.54 -3.99
C PRO A 128 33.32 6.99 -4.43
N GLY A 129 32.39 7.64 -5.13
CA GLY A 129 32.54 9.03 -5.57
C GLY A 129 33.59 9.17 -6.67
N LEU A 130 33.47 8.36 -7.74
CA LEU A 130 34.44 8.30 -8.84
C LEU A 130 34.72 9.66 -9.49
N VAL A 131 33.78 10.61 -9.39
CA VAL A 131 33.91 11.95 -9.97
C VAL A 131 34.63 12.93 -9.03
N LEU A 132 34.33 12.93 -7.72
CA LEU A 132 34.99 13.78 -6.71
C LEU A 132 34.97 13.14 -5.29
N PRO A 133 35.90 12.25 -4.92
CA PRO A 133 35.74 11.38 -3.75
C PRO A 133 35.60 12.10 -2.40
N LEU A 134 36.20 13.29 -2.22
CA LEU A 134 36.08 14.05 -0.96
C LEU A 134 34.83 14.95 -0.89
N LEU A 135 34.56 15.72 -1.95
CA LEU A 135 33.45 16.68 -1.97
C LEU A 135 32.08 16.00 -2.05
N SER A 136 32.02 14.85 -2.71
CA SER A 136 30.75 14.17 -2.96
C SER A 136 30.19 13.50 -1.69
N TRP A 137 31.05 13.09 -0.75
CA TRP A 137 30.62 12.55 0.54
C TRP A 137 29.96 13.61 1.42
N VAL A 138 30.57 14.80 1.52
CA VAL A 138 30.00 15.94 2.25
C VAL A 138 28.68 16.37 1.62
N ALA A 139 28.60 16.45 0.29
CA ALA A 139 27.37 16.77 -0.41
C ALA A 139 26.25 15.74 -0.16
N GLY A 140 26.56 14.44 -0.23
CA GLY A 140 25.58 13.37 0.02
C GLY A 140 25.04 13.37 1.46
N VAL A 141 25.91 13.56 2.45
CA VAL A 141 25.52 13.69 3.86
C VAL A 141 24.71 14.96 4.10
N THR A 142 25.11 16.08 3.50
CA THR A 142 24.40 17.36 3.61
C THR A 142 22.99 17.28 3.02
N VAL A 143 22.82 16.70 1.82
CA VAL A 143 21.51 16.49 1.20
C VAL A 143 20.61 15.63 2.10
N MET A 144 21.18 14.60 2.69
CA MET A 144 20.44 13.68 3.55
C MET A 144 20.05 14.29 4.90
N LEU A 145 20.87 15.18 5.47
CA LEU A 145 20.55 15.91 6.71
C LEU A 145 19.49 17.00 6.48
N THR A 146 19.54 17.67 5.32
CA THR A 146 18.64 18.77 4.98
C THR A 146 17.25 18.28 4.53
N ASP A 147 17.16 17.11 3.87
CA ASP A 147 15.86 16.55 3.46
C ASP A 147 15.06 16.05 4.68
N ARG A 148 13.83 16.56 4.85
CA ARG A 148 12.91 16.15 5.94
C ARG A 148 12.63 14.64 6.00
N ARG A 149 12.79 13.94 4.87
CA ARG A 149 12.58 12.49 4.78
C ARG A 149 13.89 11.69 4.85
N GLY A 150 15.04 12.36 4.98
CA GLY A 150 16.36 11.75 5.07
C GLY A 150 16.75 10.98 3.81
N ARG A 151 16.38 11.50 2.63
CA ARG A 151 16.65 10.87 1.33
C ARG A 151 18.06 11.23 0.83
N ARG A 152 18.75 10.26 0.23
CA ARG A 152 20.03 10.49 -0.47
C ARG A 152 19.82 11.08 -1.86
N LEU A 153 20.88 11.55 -2.51
CA LEU A 153 20.81 12.10 -3.87
C LEU A 153 20.26 11.06 -4.86
N GLY A 154 20.76 9.82 -4.78
CA GLY A 154 20.25 8.70 -5.58
C GLY A 154 18.79 8.36 -5.27
N ASP A 155 18.36 8.50 -4.01
CA ASP A 155 16.96 8.30 -3.59
C ASP A 155 16.05 9.37 -4.24
N LEU A 156 16.51 10.63 -4.26
CA LEU A 156 15.79 11.77 -4.84
C LEU A 156 15.64 11.63 -6.35
N VAL A 157 16.73 11.32 -7.06
CA VAL A 157 16.73 11.20 -8.52
C VAL A 157 15.87 10.03 -8.98
N ALA A 158 15.90 8.90 -8.25
CA ALA A 158 15.11 7.73 -8.62
C ALA A 158 13.66 7.74 -8.10
N GLY A 159 13.25 8.77 -7.35
CA GLY A 159 11.90 8.83 -6.77
C GLY A 159 11.64 7.69 -5.78
N THR A 160 12.59 7.43 -4.88
CA THR A 160 12.53 6.34 -3.91
C THR A 160 12.85 6.83 -2.50
N LEU A 161 12.56 6.00 -1.50
CA LEU A 161 12.88 6.28 -0.11
C LEU A 161 13.17 4.99 0.67
N VAL A 162 14.07 5.08 1.64
CA VAL A 162 14.38 3.96 2.54
C VAL A 162 13.55 4.08 3.80
N VAL A 163 12.80 3.02 4.11
CA VAL A 163 12.03 2.89 5.34
C VAL A 163 12.64 1.84 6.24
N HIS A 164 12.53 2.05 7.56
CA HIS A 164 12.76 0.96 8.50
C HIS A 164 11.60 -0.02 8.36
N THR A 165 11.92 -1.23 7.94
CA THR A 165 11.09 -2.38 8.25
C THR A 165 11.35 -2.65 9.72
N ARG A 166 10.56 -2.01 10.61
CA ARG A 166 10.26 -2.70 11.87
C ARG A 166 9.87 -4.10 11.42
N ALA A 167 10.58 -5.13 11.90
CA ALA A 167 10.07 -6.50 11.89
C ALA A 167 8.60 -6.32 12.21
N ALA A 168 7.72 -6.61 11.25
CA ALA A 168 6.33 -6.24 11.36
C ALA A 168 5.92 -6.80 12.72
N ALA A 169 5.84 -5.93 13.73
CA ALA A 169 5.36 -6.31 15.05
C ALA A 169 3.99 -6.77 14.65
N VAL A 170 3.82 -8.11 14.62
CA VAL A 170 2.81 -8.80 13.81
C VAL A 170 1.65 -7.87 13.79
N TRP A 171 1.36 -7.28 12.61
CA TRP A 171 0.22 -6.39 12.51
C TRP A 171 -0.95 -7.30 12.87
N ARG A 172 -1.25 -7.34 14.17
CA ARG A 172 -2.42 -7.94 14.72
C ARG A 172 -3.40 -6.85 14.36
N PRO A 173 -4.25 -7.07 13.33
CA PRO A 173 -5.39 -6.19 13.18
C PRO A 173 -5.98 -6.06 14.59
N VAL A 174 -5.98 -4.83 15.10
CA VAL A 174 -6.81 -4.47 16.24
C VAL A 174 -8.16 -5.10 15.89
N PRO A 175 -8.69 -6.05 16.68
CA PRO A 175 -9.73 -6.97 16.24
C PRO A 175 -10.77 -6.22 15.39
N THR A 176 -10.71 -6.41 14.07
CA THR A 176 -11.62 -5.77 13.13
C THR A 176 -12.89 -6.58 13.13
N ALA A 177 -13.59 -6.48 14.25
CA ALA A 177 -14.96 -6.82 14.50
C ALA A 177 -15.08 -6.71 16.02
N VAL A 178 -15.55 -5.58 16.50
CA VAL A 178 -16.39 -5.61 17.69
C VAL A 178 -17.80 -5.58 17.12
N PRO A 179 -18.43 -6.74 16.79
CA PRO A 179 -19.74 -6.79 16.14
C PRO A 179 -20.76 -5.77 16.68
N PRO A 180 -20.86 -5.51 18.00
CA PRO A 180 -21.86 -4.57 18.52
C PRO A 180 -21.64 -3.09 18.14
N LEU A 181 -20.41 -2.65 17.84
CA LEU A 181 -20.11 -1.23 17.63
C LEU A 181 -19.77 -0.86 16.18
N VAL A 182 -19.74 -1.84 15.26
CA VAL A 182 -19.39 -1.58 13.85
C VAL A 182 -20.33 -0.56 13.23
N GLY A 183 -21.65 -0.74 13.36
CA GLY A 183 -22.66 0.18 12.81
C GLY A 183 -22.53 1.61 13.35
N TRP A 184 -22.31 1.75 14.65
CA TRP A 184 -22.05 3.05 15.28
C TRP A 184 -20.74 3.67 14.80
N ALA A 185 -19.67 2.90 14.67
CA ALA A 185 -18.38 3.40 14.24
C ALA A 185 -18.43 4.07 12.85
N TYR A 186 -19.30 3.60 11.94
CA TYR A 186 -19.52 4.27 10.65
C TYR A 186 -20.02 5.71 10.79
N THR A 187 -20.79 6.00 11.84
CA THR A 187 -21.39 7.32 12.09
C THR A 187 -20.45 8.30 12.78
N LEU A 188 -19.26 7.88 13.17
CA LEU A 188 -18.32 8.71 13.92
C LEU A 188 -17.82 9.92 13.12
N ASP A 189 -17.90 11.10 13.73
CA ASP A 189 -17.07 12.23 13.37
C ASP A 189 -15.69 12.09 14.03
N LEU A 190 -14.66 12.03 13.19
CA LEU A 190 -13.26 11.85 13.57
C LEU A 190 -12.41 13.08 13.22
N THR A 191 -13.04 14.19 12.83
CA THR A 191 -12.34 15.37 12.31
C THR A 191 -11.40 16.00 13.34
N ARG A 192 -11.75 15.90 14.63
CA ARG A 192 -10.97 16.43 15.76
C ARG A 192 -10.01 15.42 16.41
N LEU A 193 -9.88 14.22 15.85
CA LEU A 193 -9.01 13.18 16.40
C LEU A 193 -7.60 13.32 15.81
N ASP A 194 -6.70 13.89 16.60
CA ASP A 194 -5.31 14.13 16.22
C ASP A 194 -4.49 12.84 16.07
N ASP A 195 -3.39 12.93 15.32
CA ASP A 195 -2.50 11.80 15.04
C ASP A 195 -1.81 11.26 16.30
N ASP A 196 -1.42 12.15 17.22
CA ASP A 196 -0.72 11.77 18.46
C ASP A 196 -1.64 10.99 19.41
N LEU A 197 -2.89 11.43 19.57
CA LEU A 197 -3.89 10.72 20.37
C LEU A 197 -4.23 9.35 19.74
N ALA A 198 -4.39 9.30 18.41
CA ALA A 198 -4.60 8.05 17.70
C ALA A 198 -3.40 7.09 17.82
N LEU A 199 -2.18 7.63 17.86
CA LEU A 199 -0.96 6.85 18.06
C LEU A 199 -0.86 6.31 19.49
N ALA A 200 -1.14 7.14 20.49
CA ALA A 200 -1.16 6.73 21.90
C ALA A 200 -2.15 5.59 22.13
N ALA A 201 -3.37 5.72 21.63
CA ALA A 201 -4.40 4.68 21.69
C ALA A 201 -3.94 3.38 20.99
N ARG A 202 -3.29 3.48 19.82
CA ARG A 202 -2.75 2.31 19.11
C ARG A 202 -1.63 1.62 19.89
N GLN A 203 -0.72 2.38 20.48
CA GLN A 203 0.38 1.82 21.28
C GLN A 203 -0.14 1.10 22.52
N TYR A 204 -1.15 1.67 23.19
CA TYR A 204 -1.84 1.03 24.30
C TYR A 204 -2.46 -0.31 23.87
N LEU A 205 -3.28 -0.32 22.81
CA LEU A 205 -3.93 -1.55 22.31
C LEU A 205 -2.91 -2.61 21.90
N ALA A 206 -1.79 -2.22 21.31
CA ALA A 206 -0.73 -3.15 20.93
C ALA A 206 -0.04 -3.82 22.14
N ARG A 207 0.00 -3.15 23.31
CA ARG A 207 0.70 -3.61 24.51
C ARG A 207 -0.23 -4.04 25.65
N VAL A 208 -1.55 -3.97 25.47
CA VAL A 208 -2.54 -4.22 26.54
C VAL A 208 -2.34 -5.57 27.25
N HIS A 209 -1.88 -6.59 26.53
CA HIS A 209 -1.60 -7.93 27.06
C HIS A 209 -0.34 -8.01 27.96
N GLN A 210 0.55 -7.03 27.88
CA GLN A 210 1.80 -6.93 28.66
C GLN A 210 1.63 -6.06 29.92
N LEU A 211 0.57 -5.25 29.97
CA LEU A 211 0.31 -4.35 31.09
C LEU A 211 -0.37 -5.11 32.23
N VAL A 212 0.06 -4.90 33.46
CA VAL A 212 -0.57 -5.47 34.66
C VAL A 212 -1.54 -4.46 35.28
N GLU A 213 -2.55 -4.93 36.01
CA GLU A 213 -3.42 -4.04 36.78
C GLU A 213 -2.67 -3.40 37.96
N PRO A 214 -3.01 -2.15 38.36
CA PRO A 214 -4.11 -1.32 37.87
C PRO A 214 -3.69 -0.35 36.73
N ALA A 215 -2.47 -0.47 36.20
CA ALA A 215 -1.95 0.43 35.16
C ALA A 215 -2.73 0.25 33.84
N ARG A 216 -3.10 -0.99 33.51
CA ARG A 216 -3.90 -1.32 32.33
C ARG A 216 -5.24 -0.57 32.35
N SER A 217 -6.03 -0.69 33.42
CA SER A 217 -7.34 -0.02 33.54
C SER A 217 -7.23 1.51 33.68
N ARG A 218 -6.17 2.03 34.31
CA ARG A 218 -5.95 3.49 34.38
C ARG A 218 -5.67 4.11 33.02
N LEU A 219 -4.77 3.50 32.23
CA LEU A 219 -4.45 3.96 30.88
C LEU A 219 -5.65 3.82 29.92
N ALA A 220 -6.41 2.73 30.05
CA ALA A 220 -7.62 2.52 29.26
C ALA A 220 -8.62 3.66 29.44
N ARG A 221 -8.92 4.02 30.70
CA ARG A 221 -9.89 5.07 31.04
C ARG A 221 -9.44 6.47 30.63
N GLY A 222 -8.15 6.78 30.82
CA GLY A 222 -7.59 8.07 30.38
C GLY A 222 -7.72 8.27 28.88
N LEU A 223 -7.25 7.28 28.10
CA LEU A 223 -7.33 7.32 26.64
C LEU A 223 -8.79 7.31 26.15
N TRP A 224 -9.66 6.56 26.80
CA TRP A 224 -11.10 6.57 26.49
C TRP A 224 -11.70 7.97 26.68
N ALA A 225 -11.41 8.65 27.79
CA ALA A 225 -11.96 9.97 28.08
C ALA A 225 -11.49 11.02 27.06
N GLU A 226 -10.20 11.00 26.71
CA GLU A 226 -9.63 11.92 25.70
C GLU A 226 -10.24 11.68 24.31
N VAL A 227 -10.37 10.42 23.88
CA VAL A 227 -10.96 10.09 22.58
C VAL A 227 -12.47 10.38 22.55
N ALA A 228 -13.19 10.12 23.64
CA ALA A 228 -14.62 10.41 23.75
C ALA A 228 -14.92 11.92 23.75
N ALA A 229 -14.01 12.75 24.28
CA ALA A 229 -14.17 14.20 24.26
C ALA A 229 -14.10 14.80 22.84
N VAL A 230 -13.38 14.14 21.92
CA VAL A 230 -13.16 14.65 20.55
C VAL A 230 -13.98 13.95 19.48
N THR A 231 -14.68 12.86 19.81
CA THR A 231 -15.49 12.07 18.86
C THR A 231 -16.99 12.12 19.16
N THR A 232 -17.80 12.06 18.11
CA THR A 232 -19.27 12.13 18.17
C THR A 232 -19.85 11.13 17.18
N PRO A 233 -21.00 10.47 17.41
CA PRO A 233 -21.83 10.45 18.62
C PRO A 233 -21.28 9.51 19.72
N PRO A 234 -21.72 9.65 20.98
CA PRO A 234 -21.35 8.71 22.05
C PRO A 234 -21.78 7.27 21.72
N PRO A 235 -21.09 6.26 22.28
CA PRO A 235 -21.39 4.85 21.97
C PRO A 235 -22.80 4.46 22.47
N PRO A 236 -23.55 3.65 21.69
CA PRO A 236 -24.94 3.30 21.99
C PRO A 236 -25.08 2.33 23.17
N LEU A 237 -24.02 1.60 23.51
CA LEU A 237 -23.99 0.62 24.59
C LEU A 237 -22.75 0.86 25.46
N PRO A 238 -22.83 0.64 26.79
CA PRO A 238 -21.67 0.65 27.65
C PRO A 238 -20.73 -0.48 27.20
N ALA A 239 -19.65 -0.11 26.52
CA ALA A 239 -18.64 -1.02 26.03
C ALA A 239 -17.34 -0.83 26.80
N PRO A 240 -16.53 -1.89 26.98
CA PRO A 240 -15.20 -1.76 27.55
C PRO A 240 -14.37 -0.71 26.81
N GLU A 241 -13.49 0.00 27.52
CA GLU A 241 -12.70 1.10 26.98
C GLU A 241 -11.81 0.62 25.82
N THR A 242 -11.25 -0.57 25.94
CA THR A 242 -10.44 -1.22 24.89
C THR A 242 -11.23 -1.48 23.62
N VAL A 243 -12.50 -1.87 23.75
CA VAL A 243 -13.42 -2.16 22.66
C VAL A 243 -13.83 -0.87 21.94
N TYR A 244 -14.12 0.18 22.71
CA TYR A 244 -14.39 1.51 22.18
C TYR A 244 -13.19 2.06 21.38
N LEU A 245 -11.99 2.05 21.97
CA LEU A 245 -10.76 2.53 21.32
C LEU A 245 -10.44 1.73 20.05
N ALA A 246 -10.67 0.42 20.07
CA ALA A 246 -10.51 -0.44 18.90
C ALA A 246 -11.48 -0.08 17.77
N ALA A 247 -12.75 0.19 18.08
CA ALA A 247 -13.75 0.58 17.09
C ALA A 247 -13.42 1.93 16.42
N VAL A 248 -13.05 2.95 17.21
CA VAL A 248 -12.66 4.28 16.70
C VAL A 248 -11.43 4.20 15.80
N LEU A 249 -10.37 3.50 16.25
CA LEU A 249 -9.15 3.35 15.46
C LEU A 249 -9.36 2.50 14.19
N GLY A 250 -10.22 1.49 14.28
CA GLY A 250 -10.63 0.67 13.13
C GLY A 250 -11.31 1.51 12.05
N GLU A 251 -12.28 2.36 12.43
CA GLU A 251 -12.95 3.26 11.50
C GLU A 251 -11.97 4.25 10.87
N ARG A 252 -11.12 4.89 11.69
CA ARG A 252 -10.09 5.83 11.20
C ARG A 252 -9.19 5.17 10.16
N HIS A 253 -8.74 3.94 10.44
CA HIS A 253 -7.92 3.17 9.52
C HIS A 253 -8.68 2.85 8.22
N ARG A 254 -9.93 2.41 8.31
CA ARG A 254 -10.77 2.12 7.14
C ARG A 254 -10.92 3.35 6.23
N ARG A 255 -11.24 4.52 6.81
CA ARG A 255 -11.33 5.79 6.05
C ARG A 255 -10.01 6.16 5.39
N ALA A 256 -8.89 5.97 6.08
CA ALA A 256 -7.56 6.25 5.51
C ALA A 256 -7.25 5.33 4.33
N VAL A 257 -7.55 4.03 4.44
CA VAL A 257 -7.38 3.06 3.37
C VAL A 257 -8.28 3.40 2.17
N HIS A 258 -9.55 3.74 2.39
CA HIS A 258 -10.44 4.18 1.30
C HIS A 258 -9.95 5.45 0.60
N ARG A 259 -9.47 6.46 1.35
CA ARG A 259 -8.88 7.67 0.74
C ARG A 259 -7.70 7.32 -0.15
N LEU A 260 -6.79 6.48 0.34
CA LEU A 260 -5.62 6.03 -0.43
C LEU A 260 -6.03 5.27 -1.70
N HIS A 261 -7.01 4.38 -1.63
CA HIS A 261 -7.53 3.68 -2.80
C HIS A 261 -8.18 4.63 -3.81
N ARG A 262 -8.95 5.63 -3.35
CA ARG A 262 -9.55 6.64 -4.24
C ARG A 262 -8.49 7.50 -4.91
N THR A 263 -7.50 7.99 -4.17
CA THR A 263 -6.38 8.74 -4.74
C THR A 263 -5.66 7.91 -5.80
N ARG A 264 -5.37 6.63 -5.51
CA ARG A 264 -4.77 5.71 -6.49
C ARG A 264 -5.65 5.50 -7.72
N ALA A 265 -6.96 5.34 -7.56
CA ALA A 265 -7.88 5.17 -8.69
C ALA A 265 -7.93 6.42 -9.57
N VAL A 266 -7.92 7.62 -8.99
CA VAL A 266 -7.84 8.88 -9.72
C VAL A 266 -6.50 9.02 -10.44
N THR A 267 -5.39 8.74 -9.76
CA THR A 267 -4.06 8.76 -10.38
C THR A 267 -3.97 7.77 -11.54
N ALA A 268 -4.49 6.55 -11.37
CA ALA A 268 -4.52 5.53 -12.42
C ALA A 268 -5.42 5.92 -13.61
N ALA A 269 -6.55 6.60 -13.36
CA ALA A 269 -7.42 7.09 -14.43
C ALA A 269 -6.79 8.24 -15.22
N LEU A 270 -6.06 9.14 -14.55
CA LEU A 270 -5.38 10.27 -15.19
C LEU A 270 -4.09 9.87 -15.90
N TRP A 271 -3.40 8.83 -15.39
CA TRP A 271 -2.11 8.38 -15.92
C TRP A 271 -2.02 6.85 -15.90
N PRO A 272 -2.65 6.16 -16.88
CA PRO A 272 -2.71 4.70 -16.94
C PRO A 272 -1.32 4.04 -16.94
N GLU A 273 -0.35 4.72 -17.56
CA GLU A 273 1.06 4.29 -17.65
C GLU A 273 1.79 4.26 -16.30
N LEU A 274 1.29 4.97 -15.28
CA LEU A 274 1.84 4.95 -13.92
C LEU A 274 1.15 3.92 -13.01
N ALA A 275 0.04 3.34 -13.46
CA ALA A 275 -0.64 2.30 -12.72
C ALA A 275 0.19 1.00 -12.77
N PRO A 276 0.57 0.41 -11.63
CA PRO A 276 1.27 -0.86 -11.66
C PRO A 276 0.37 -1.90 -12.35
N VAL A 277 0.89 -2.53 -13.40
CA VAL A 277 0.25 -3.69 -14.04
C VAL A 277 -0.05 -4.69 -12.92
N PRO A 278 -1.31 -5.08 -12.69
CA PRO A 278 -1.62 -6.05 -11.65
C PRO A 278 -0.78 -7.29 -11.93
N ALA A 279 0.07 -7.65 -10.97
CA ALA A 279 0.77 -8.92 -11.02
C ALA A 279 -0.30 -9.99 -11.20
N ALA A 280 -0.20 -10.77 -12.28
CA ALA A 280 -1.13 -11.86 -12.57
C ALA A 280 -1.26 -12.69 -11.28
N GLU A 281 -2.44 -12.61 -10.66
CA GLU A 281 -2.70 -13.34 -9.44
C GLU A 281 -2.51 -14.82 -9.80
N PRO A 282 -1.66 -15.57 -9.08
CA PRO A 282 -1.54 -16.99 -9.35
C PRO A 282 -2.95 -17.57 -9.21
N ILE A 283 -3.45 -18.15 -10.31
CA ILE A 283 -4.76 -18.81 -10.36
C ILE A 283 -4.77 -19.80 -9.20
N ARG A 284 -5.44 -19.42 -8.11
CA ARG A 284 -5.73 -20.40 -7.06
C ARG A 284 -6.75 -21.34 -7.68
N PRO A 285 -6.48 -22.65 -7.79
CA PRO A 285 -7.54 -23.58 -8.15
C PRO A 285 -8.69 -23.33 -7.18
N ALA A 286 -9.89 -23.11 -7.75
CA ALA A 286 -11.09 -22.89 -6.97
C ALA A 286 -11.19 -24.01 -5.93
N ALA A 287 -11.27 -23.64 -4.65
CA ALA A 287 -11.59 -24.61 -3.62
C ALA A 287 -12.90 -25.30 -4.02
N PRO A 288 -13.00 -26.64 -3.92
CA PRO A 288 -14.24 -27.34 -4.24
C PRO A 288 -15.38 -26.71 -3.45
N GLU A 289 -16.42 -26.28 -4.16
CA GLU A 289 -17.62 -25.70 -3.57
C GLU A 289 -18.18 -26.71 -2.56
N PRO A 290 -18.37 -26.32 -1.27
CA PRO A 290 -18.98 -27.23 -0.32
C PRO A 290 -20.37 -27.61 -0.82
N PRO A 291 -20.79 -28.88 -0.68
CA PRO A 291 -22.08 -29.34 -1.20
C PRO A 291 -23.19 -28.45 -0.63
N ARG A 292 -23.91 -27.78 -1.53
CA ARG A 292 -25.10 -27.00 -1.16
C ARG A 292 -26.05 -27.95 -0.41
N PRO A 293 -26.50 -27.61 0.81
CA PRO A 293 -27.49 -28.44 1.49
C PRO A 293 -28.71 -28.53 0.57
N GLY A 294 -29.01 -29.78 0.15
CA GLY A 294 -30.09 -30.06 -0.77
C GLY A 294 -31.38 -29.41 -0.30
N THR A 295 -32.05 -28.72 -1.21
CA THR A 295 -33.44 -28.32 -1.06
C THR A 295 -34.22 -29.59 -0.72
N ARG A 296 -34.57 -29.77 0.55
CA ARG A 296 -35.57 -30.75 0.96
C ARG A 296 -36.84 -30.37 0.23
N SER A 297 -37.24 -31.19 -0.74
CA SER A 297 -38.54 -31.13 -1.36
C SER A 297 -39.59 -31.12 -0.26
N ALA A 298 -40.31 -30.01 -0.11
CA ALA A 298 -41.46 -29.96 0.76
C ALA A 298 -42.49 -30.99 0.26
N PRO A 299 -43.18 -31.72 1.15
CA PRO A 299 -44.22 -32.67 0.74
C PRO A 299 -45.35 -31.92 0.01
N ALA A 300 -45.77 -32.48 -1.13
CA ALA A 300 -46.77 -31.90 -2.01
C ALA A 300 -48.09 -31.64 -1.26
N ALA A 301 -48.56 -30.39 -1.32
CA ALA A 301 -49.90 -30.04 -0.89
C ALA A 301 -50.95 -30.72 -1.78
N PRO A 302 -52.05 -31.27 -1.22
CA PRO A 302 -53.09 -31.92 -2.01
C PRO A 302 -53.83 -30.91 -2.91
N ARG A 303 -53.94 -31.25 -4.20
CA ARG A 303 -54.69 -30.47 -5.20
C ARG A 303 -56.19 -30.45 -4.87
N PRO A 304 -56.89 -29.30 -5.00
CA PRO A 304 -58.35 -29.26 -4.96
C PRO A 304 -58.96 -29.96 -6.18
N ALA A 305 -60.00 -30.76 -5.96
CA ALA A 305 -60.78 -31.43 -7.00
C ALA A 305 -61.60 -30.42 -7.82
N ALA A 306 -61.62 -30.60 -9.15
CA ALA A 306 -62.40 -29.79 -10.08
C ALA A 306 -63.90 -30.17 -10.04
N PRO A 307 -64.84 -29.21 -10.15
CA PRO A 307 -66.24 -29.49 -10.41
C PRO A 307 -66.52 -29.69 -11.91
N ALA A 308 -67.46 -30.59 -12.20
CA ALA A 308 -67.80 -31.14 -13.50
C ALA A 308 -68.53 -30.17 -14.47
N ASP A 309 -68.39 -30.48 -15.76
CA ASP A 309 -69.00 -29.83 -16.93
C ASP A 309 -70.54 -29.85 -16.94
N THR A 310 -71.14 -28.77 -17.44
CA THR A 310 -72.42 -28.80 -18.20
C THR A 310 -72.53 -27.51 -19.05
N PRO A 311 -73.31 -27.49 -20.15
CA PRO A 311 -72.81 -27.06 -21.45
C PRO A 311 -73.32 -25.67 -21.88
N VAL A 312 -72.62 -25.09 -22.85
CA VAL A 312 -72.88 -23.78 -23.46
C VAL A 312 -74.15 -23.79 -24.33
N ALA A 313 -75.03 -22.79 -24.14
CA ALA A 313 -76.11 -22.43 -25.07
C ALA A 313 -75.71 -21.20 -25.92
N VAL A 314 -76.07 -21.25 -27.20
CA VAL A 314 -75.68 -20.32 -28.29
C VAL A 314 -76.72 -19.21 -28.49
N SER A 315 -76.28 -17.95 -28.71
CA SER A 315 -76.89 -16.99 -29.65
C SER A 315 -76.12 -15.64 -29.74
N PRO A 316 -76.26 -14.83 -30.80
CA PRO A 316 -75.17 -14.62 -31.77
C PRO A 316 -74.67 -13.16 -31.91
N ALA A 317 -73.59 -13.02 -32.70
CA ALA A 317 -72.82 -11.80 -33.00
C ALA A 317 -73.53 -10.76 -33.89
N PRO A 318 -73.02 -9.51 -33.96
CA PRO A 318 -73.20 -8.66 -35.13
C PRO A 318 -71.98 -8.73 -36.09
N ALA A 319 -72.30 -9.09 -37.33
CA ALA A 319 -71.74 -8.64 -38.62
C ALA A 319 -70.21 -8.37 -38.77
N VAL A 320 -69.48 -9.42 -39.16
CA VAL A 320 -68.74 -9.60 -40.44
C VAL A 320 -68.61 -8.33 -41.31
N ARG A 321 -67.42 -7.84 -41.74
CA ARG A 321 -66.47 -8.38 -42.75
C ARG A 321 -65.45 -7.25 -43.12
N PRO A 322 -64.38 -7.45 -43.91
CA PRO A 322 -63.27 -8.41 -43.84
C PRO A 322 -61.86 -7.79 -44.07
N ALA A 323 -60.85 -8.63 -43.86
CA ALA A 323 -59.62 -8.85 -44.65
C ALA A 323 -58.81 -7.64 -45.20
N ALA A 324 -57.54 -7.55 -44.78
CA ALA A 324 -56.42 -8.01 -45.61
C ALA A 324 -55.10 -7.89 -44.82
N ALA A 325 -54.28 -8.93 -44.87
CA ALA A 325 -52.86 -8.88 -44.54
C ALA A 325 -52.06 -8.36 -45.77
N PRO A 326 -50.74 -8.22 -45.65
CA PRO A 326 -49.97 -7.08 -45.14
C PRO A 326 -49.33 -6.27 -46.31
N PRO A 327 -48.53 -5.23 -46.04
CA PRO A 327 -47.26 -5.22 -46.74
C PRO A 327 -46.04 -4.82 -45.90
N THR A 328 -44.97 -5.48 -46.28
CA THR A 328 -43.56 -5.28 -45.97
C THR A 328 -43.05 -3.88 -46.34
N GLN A 329 -42.23 -3.31 -45.44
CA GLN A 329 -41.17 -2.30 -45.65
C GLN A 329 -41.56 -0.91 -46.20
N ALA A 330 -41.26 0.13 -45.41
CA ALA A 330 -40.25 1.15 -45.75
C ALA A 330 -40.25 2.29 -44.72
N THR A 331 -39.05 2.60 -44.23
CA THR A 331 -38.48 3.95 -44.02
C THR A 331 -39.40 5.06 -43.49
N VAL A 332 -39.26 5.40 -42.21
CA VAL A 332 -39.80 6.64 -41.61
C VAL A 332 -38.86 7.81 -41.93
N PRO A 333 -39.34 8.92 -42.52
CA PRO A 333 -38.61 10.18 -42.54
C PRO A 333 -38.94 11.07 -41.32
N LEU A 334 -37.91 11.83 -40.94
CA LEU A 334 -37.90 13.00 -40.04
C LEU A 334 -39.00 14.03 -40.36
N VAL A 335 -39.49 14.76 -39.34
CA VAL A 335 -39.91 16.19 -39.31
C VAL A 335 -40.62 16.47 -37.96
N ARG A 336 -39.91 17.05 -36.98
CA ARG A 336 -39.78 18.47 -36.51
C ARG A 336 -40.74 18.86 -35.37
N PRO A 337 -40.25 19.58 -34.34
CA PRO A 337 -41.03 20.05 -33.21
C PRO A 337 -41.67 21.42 -33.49
N PRO A 338 -42.76 21.81 -32.78
CA PRO A 338 -43.20 23.19 -32.73
C PRO A 338 -42.48 23.96 -31.62
N VAL A 339 -41.99 25.14 -31.99
CA VAL A 339 -41.43 26.19 -31.15
C VAL A 339 -42.49 27.29 -31.00
N ASP A 340 -42.80 27.58 -29.74
CA ASP A 340 -42.99 28.90 -29.12
C ASP A 340 -44.10 29.86 -29.59
N THR A 341 -44.90 30.30 -28.61
CA THR A 341 -45.51 31.64 -28.58
C THR A 341 -45.49 32.17 -27.15
N ALA A 342 -44.42 32.90 -26.84
CA ALA A 342 -44.40 34.24 -26.25
C ALA A 342 -45.67 34.74 -25.54
N ASP A 343 -45.52 35.11 -24.27
CA ASP A 343 -46.18 36.29 -23.71
C ASP A 343 -45.18 37.15 -22.95
N ARG A 344 -45.24 38.47 -23.16
CA ARG A 344 -44.35 39.52 -22.63
C ARG A 344 -44.98 40.16 -21.39
N PRO A 345 -44.19 40.75 -20.46
CA PRO A 345 -44.70 41.64 -19.44
C PRO A 345 -44.73 43.11 -19.93
N GLY A 346 -45.66 43.90 -19.39
CA GLY A 346 -45.73 45.34 -19.64
C GLY A 346 -46.74 46.06 -18.75
N ALA A 347 -46.31 46.42 -17.54
CA ALA A 347 -46.58 47.69 -16.88
C ALA A 347 -45.39 48.00 -15.97
#